data_AF-A0A6J1W9F7-F1
#
_entry.id   AF-A0A6J1W9F7-F1
#
_cell.length_a   1.000
_cell.length_b   1.000
_cell.length_c   1.000
_cell.angle_alpha   90.00
_cell.angle_beta   90.00
_cell.angle_gamma   90.00
#
_symmetry.space_group_name_H-M   'P 1'
#
loop_
_entity.id
_entity.type
_entity.pdbx_description
1 polymer ?
#
loop_
_entity_poly.entity_id
_entity_poly.type
_entity_poly.pdbx_seq_one_letter_code
_entity_poly.pdbx_strand_id
1 'polypeptide(L)'
;MALKFLMNFCGLLNHWIRRDPIEDEYEGPALEDGKVTLKFVTELMEFYKQQKRLHKKYAYKILIDVKAYLQKQPSLIDIKVPDDEKFTVCGDIHGQFYDLMNIFQLNGLPSEKNPYLFNGDFVDRGSFSVECIFTLFSFKLLFPNHFYMSRGKYHDFIKQSIHTKVSFD
;
A
#
# COMPACT_ATOMS: atom_id res chain seq x y z
N MET A 1 -20.09 -23.36 3.91
CA MET A 1 -19.30 -24.19 2.97
C MET A 1 -18.34 -23.37 2.09
N ALA A 2 -18.69 -22.14 1.68
CA ALA A 2 -17.83 -21.27 0.86
C ALA A 2 -16.51 -20.80 1.51
N LEU A 3 -16.46 -20.65 2.84
CA LEU A 3 -15.25 -20.18 3.54
C LEU A 3 -14.07 -21.17 3.50
N LYS A 4 -14.35 -22.49 3.49
CA LYS A 4 -13.31 -23.54 3.39
C LYS A 4 -12.67 -23.60 1.99
N PHE A 5 -13.40 -23.19 0.95
CA PHE A 5 -12.90 -23.21 -0.43
C PHE A 5 -11.93 -22.05 -0.72
N LEU A 6 -12.20 -20.86 -0.15
CA LEU A 6 -11.30 -19.69 -0.23
C LEU A 6 -10.03 -19.88 0.60
N MET A 7 -10.10 -20.53 1.78
CA MET A 7 -8.92 -20.84 2.58
C MET A 7 -7.96 -21.83 1.88
N ASN A 8 -8.50 -22.85 1.20
CA ASN A 8 -7.68 -23.78 0.41
C ASN A 8 -6.99 -23.10 -0.79
N PHE A 9 -7.63 -22.11 -1.41
CA PHE A 9 -7.01 -21.32 -2.49
C PHE A 9 -5.87 -20.45 -1.98
N CYS A 10 -6.03 -19.82 -0.81
CA CYS A 10 -4.95 -19.05 -0.16
C CYS A 10 -3.77 -19.94 0.24
N GLY A 11 -4.03 -21.16 0.72
CA GLY A 11 -2.99 -22.14 1.05
C GLY A 11 -2.19 -22.59 -0.17
N LEU A 12 -2.86 -22.90 -1.28
CA LEU A 12 -2.24 -23.25 -2.55
C LEU A 12 -1.47 -22.07 -3.16
N LEU A 13 -2.00 -20.84 -3.07
CA LEU A 13 -1.30 -19.65 -3.56
C LEU A 13 -0.03 -19.36 -2.76
N ASN A 14 -0.07 -19.46 -1.43
CA ASN A 14 1.10 -19.30 -0.58
C ASN A 14 2.16 -20.37 -0.88
N HIS A 15 1.74 -21.60 -1.19
CA HIS A 15 2.63 -22.69 -1.60
C HIS A 15 3.28 -22.41 -2.98
N TRP A 16 2.52 -21.89 -3.94
CA TRP A 16 3.03 -21.47 -5.25
C TRP A 16 3.99 -20.28 -5.17
N ILE A 17 3.66 -19.24 -4.39
CA ILE A 17 4.53 -18.08 -4.14
C ILE A 17 5.84 -18.51 -3.45
N ARG A 18 5.79 -19.51 -2.55
CA ARG A 18 7.00 -20.08 -1.93
C ARG A 18 7.91 -20.77 -2.95
N ARG A 19 7.33 -21.37 -3.99
CA ARG A 19 8.02 -22.19 -5.00
C ARG A 19 8.52 -21.44 -6.23
N ASP A 20 8.08 -20.20 -6.47
CA ASP A 20 8.74 -19.36 -7.48
C ASP A 20 10.15 -19.02 -6.98
N PRO A 21 11.20 -19.54 -7.65
CA PRO A 21 12.56 -19.12 -7.37
C PRO A 21 12.66 -17.63 -7.72
N ILE A 22 13.33 -16.89 -6.85
CA ILE A 22 13.79 -15.56 -7.22
C ILE A 22 14.92 -15.83 -8.20
N GLU A 23 14.86 -15.28 -9.41
CA GLU A 23 15.97 -15.39 -10.37
C GLU A 23 17.26 -14.92 -9.70
N ASP A 24 18.36 -15.64 -9.89
CA ASP A 24 19.65 -15.38 -9.20
C ASP A 24 20.20 -13.96 -9.45
N GLU A 25 19.63 -13.24 -10.43
CA GLU A 25 19.99 -11.88 -10.87
C GLU A 25 19.11 -10.78 -10.23
N TYR A 26 18.15 -11.11 -9.36
CA TYR A 26 17.30 -10.09 -8.72
C TYR A 26 18.04 -9.37 -7.59
N GLU A 27 18.55 -8.18 -7.88
CA GLU A 27 19.19 -7.27 -6.92
C GLU A 27 18.21 -6.25 -6.30
N GLY A 28 16.91 -6.55 -6.32
CA GLY A 28 15.88 -5.62 -5.84
C GLY A 28 15.54 -5.77 -4.36
N PRO A 29 14.62 -4.93 -3.85
CA PRO A 29 14.19 -4.98 -2.45
C PRO A 29 13.57 -6.34 -2.10
N ALA A 30 13.88 -6.84 -0.91
CA ALA A 30 13.41 -8.13 -0.41
C ALA A 30 12.64 -7.97 0.91
N LEU A 31 11.50 -8.65 1.03
CA LEU A 31 10.75 -8.68 2.28
C LEU A 31 11.51 -9.47 3.35
N GLU A 32 11.69 -8.88 4.53
CA GLU A 32 12.28 -9.52 5.71
C GLU A 32 11.18 -10.31 6.44
N ASP A 33 11.36 -11.62 6.63
CA ASP A 33 10.38 -12.55 7.21
C ASP A 33 8.98 -12.50 6.58
N GLY A 34 8.90 -12.11 5.29
CA GLY A 34 7.64 -11.96 4.57
C GLY A 34 6.77 -10.80 5.07
N LYS A 35 7.35 -9.84 5.79
CA LYS A 35 6.71 -8.61 6.25
C LYS A 35 7.32 -7.39 5.56
N VAL A 36 6.50 -6.36 5.42
CA VAL A 36 6.95 -5.05 4.93
C VAL A 36 7.64 -4.31 6.08
N THR A 37 8.88 -3.88 5.85
CA THR A 37 9.67 -3.07 6.79
C THR A 37 9.96 -1.70 6.18
N LEU A 38 10.30 -0.70 7.01
CA LEU A 38 10.66 0.64 6.53
C LEU A 38 11.85 0.61 5.57
N LYS A 39 12.82 -0.27 5.83
CA LYS A 39 13.97 -0.52 4.95
C LYS A 39 13.50 -1.01 3.58
N PHE A 40 12.64 -2.02 3.53
CA PHE A 40 12.06 -2.52 2.28
C PHE A 40 11.33 -1.40 1.51
N VAL A 41 10.51 -0.57 2.18
CA VAL A 41 9.78 0.50 1.50
C VAL A 41 10.73 1.56 0.94
N THR A 42 11.77 1.92 1.68
CA THR A 42 12.80 2.87 1.23
C THR A 42 13.56 2.35 0.02
N GLU A 43 14.01 1.10 0.07
CA GLU A 43 14.67 0.43 -1.07
C GLU A 43 13.73 0.31 -2.26
N LEU A 44 12.44 -0.02 -2.04
CA LEU A 44 11.42 -0.11 -3.08
C LEU A 44 11.21 1.22 -3.80
N MET A 45 11.11 2.32 -3.05
CA MET A 45 10.98 3.65 -3.62
C MET A 45 12.18 4.00 -4.51
N GLU A 46 13.40 3.70 -4.05
CA GLU A 46 14.61 3.97 -4.83
C GLU A 46 14.72 3.07 -6.07
N PHE A 47 14.31 1.81 -5.95
CA PHE A 47 14.24 0.86 -7.06
C PHE A 47 13.27 1.33 -8.15
N TYR A 48 12.10 1.85 -7.76
CA TYR A 48 11.13 2.43 -8.68
C TYR A 48 11.59 3.74 -9.30
N LYS A 49 12.34 4.59 -8.58
CA LYS A 49 12.96 5.79 -9.19
C LYS A 49 13.91 5.43 -10.34
N GLN A 50 14.61 4.29 -10.23
CA GLN A 50 15.46 3.73 -11.28
C GLN A 50 14.68 3.01 -12.39
N GLN A 51 13.34 3.07 -12.39
CA GLN A 51 12.46 2.40 -13.34
C GLN A 51 12.61 0.86 -13.38
N LYS A 52 13.09 0.28 -12.27
CA LYS A 52 13.17 -1.18 -12.09
C LYS A 52 11.85 -1.72 -11.55
N ARG A 53 11.61 -3.03 -11.70
CA ARG A 53 10.32 -3.66 -11.37
C ARG A 53 10.44 -4.62 -10.20
N LEU A 54 9.53 -4.49 -9.23
CA LEU A 54 9.44 -5.39 -8.08
C LEU A 54 9.20 -6.84 -8.54
N HIS A 55 9.89 -7.78 -7.91
CA HIS A 55 9.68 -9.20 -8.20
C HIS A 55 8.24 -9.63 -7.92
N LYS A 56 7.66 -10.43 -8.83
CA LYS A 56 6.25 -10.87 -8.76
C LYS A 56 5.90 -11.52 -7.43
N LYS A 57 6.81 -12.30 -6.85
CA LYS A 57 6.67 -12.94 -5.53
C LYS A 57 6.33 -11.94 -4.42
N TYR A 58 7.05 -10.82 -4.35
CA TYR A 58 6.83 -9.79 -3.34
C TYR A 58 5.56 -8.99 -3.64
N ALA A 59 5.31 -8.67 -4.91
CA ALA A 59 4.08 -8.03 -5.34
C ALA A 59 2.84 -8.83 -4.92
N TYR A 60 2.81 -10.14 -5.20
CA TYR A 60 1.72 -11.01 -4.77
C TYR A 60 1.57 -11.07 -3.24
N LYS A 61 2.68 -11.14 -2.50
CA LYS A 61 2.63 -11.16 -1.03
C LYS A 61 1.96 -9.89 -0.48
N ILE A 62 2.38 -8.72 -0.96
CA ILE A 62 1.80 -7.43 -0.55
C ILE A 62 0.30 -7.39 -0.86
N LEU A 63 -0.12 -7.83 -2.05
CA LEU A 63 -1.53 -7.85 -2.44
C LEU A 63 -2.38 -8.75 -1.54
N ILE A 64 -1.87 -9.93 -1.19
CA ILE A 64 -2.57 -10.85 -0.28
C ILE A 64 -2.72 -10.23 1.11
N ASP A 65 -1.65 -9.65 1.64
CA ASP A 65 -1.65 -9.05 2.97
C ASP A 65 -2.58 -7.83 3.05
N VAL A 66 -2.52 -6.94 2.06
CA VAL A 66 -3.42 -5.77 1.97
C VAL A 66 -4.86 -6.22 1.83
N LYS A 67 -5.14 -7.20 0.97
CA LYS A 67 -6.51 -7.72 0.82
C LYS A 67 -7.02 -8.29 2.15
N ALA A 68 -6.22 -9.09 2.83
CA ALA A 68 -6.59 -9.67 4.12
C ALA A 68 -6.76 -8.60 5.22
N TYR A 69 -5.99 -7.52 5.16
CA TYR A 69 -6.12 -6.37 6.04
C TYR A 69 -7.42 -5.60 5.77
N LEU A 70 -7.64 -5.17 4.53
CA LEU A 70 -8.80 -4.35 4.14
C LEU A 70 -10.12 -5.08 4.39
N GLN A 71 -10.17 -6.40 4.15
CA GLN A 71 -11.35 -7.23 4.42
C GLN A 71 -11.85 -7.17 5.87
N LYS A 72 -10.95 -6.90 6.82
CA LYS A 72 -11.27 -6.80 8.25
C LYS A 72 -11.65 -5.39 8.69
N GLN A 73 -11.45 -4.39 7.84
CA GLN A 73 -11.71 -3.00 8.18
C GLN A 73 -13.19 -2.65 7.98
N PRO A 74 -13.73 -1.74 8.82
CA PRO A 74 -15.06 -1.20 8.61
C PRO A 74 -15.11 -0.34 7.34
N SER A 75 -16.31 -0.19 6.79
CA SER A 75 -16.56 0.71 5.65
C SER A 75 -16.46 2.19 5.99
N LEU A 76 -16.45 2.55 7.28
CA LEU A 76 -16.23 3.91 7.75
C LEU A 76 -15.10 3.87 8.77
N ILE A 77 -14.04 4.64 8.53
CA ILE A 77 -12.94 4.83 9.46
C ILE A 77 -13.05 6.25 10.01
N ASP A 78 -13.27 6.34 11.31
CA ASP A 78 -13.18 7.59 12.06
C ASP A 78 -11.73 7.82 12.48
N ILE A 79 -11.15 8.92 12.00
CA ILE A 79 -9.81 9.35 12.39
C ILE A 79 -9.95 10.54 13.32
N LYS A 80 -9.45 10.38 14.54
CA LYS A 80 -9.30 11.47 15.51
C LYS A 80 -7.88 12.00 15.40
N VAL A 81 -7.76 13.29 15.13
CA VAL A 81 -6.47 13.98 15.05
C VAL A 81 -6.41 14.94 16.23
N PRO A 82 -5.44 14.77 17.15
CA PRO A 82 -5.19 15.75 18.20
C PRO A 82 -4.82 17.12 17.63
N ASP A 83 -5.22 18.19 18.31
CA ASP A 83 -4.93 19.59 17.91
C ASP A 83 -3.42 19.89 17.78
N ASP A 84 -2.58 19.18 18.51
CA ASP A 84 -1.12 19.33 18.52
C ASP A 84 -0.42 18.41 17.50
N GLU A 85 -1.15 17.57 16.77
CA GLU A 85 -0.61 16.65 15.78
C GLU A 85 -0.86 17.11 14.34
N LYS A 86 0.15 16.90 13.50
CA LYS A 86 0.08 17.21 12.07
C LYS A 86 -0.59 16.06 11.32
N PHE A 87 -1.64 16.35 10.56
CA PHE A 87 -2.28 15.39 9.67
C PHE A 87 -2.22 15.84 8.21
N THR A 88 -1.63 15.02 7.35
CA THR A 88 -1.45 15.37 5.93
C THR A 88 -2.52 14.72 5.07
N VAL A 89 -3.27 15.52 4.32
CA VAL A 89 -4.24 15.03 3.33
C VAL A 89 -3.68 15.24 1.92
N CYS A 90 -3.60 14.16 1.15
CA CYS A 90 -3.20 14.15 -0.24
C CYS A 90 -4.40 13.81 -1.12
N GLY A 91 -4.56 14.56 -2.21
CA GLY A 91 -5.56 14.29 -3.25
C GLY A 91 -5.09 13.26 -4.26
N ASP A 92 -5.61 13.35 -5.49
CA ASP A 92 -5.34 12.41 -6.57
C ASP A 92 -3.87 12.43 -7.01
N ILE A 93 -3.30 11.24 -7.23
CA ILE A 93 -1.90 11.08 -7.70
C ILE A 93 -1.87 10.87 -9.23
N HIS A 94 -2.90 10.26 -9.81
CA HIS A 94 -3.00 9.94 -11.24
C HIS A 94 -1.77 9.20 -11.81
N GLY A 95 -1.18 8.28 -11.03
CA GLY A 95 -0.03 7.49 -11.47
C GLY A 95 1.27 8.28 -11.67
N GLN A 96 1.39 9.45 -11.05
CA GLN A 96 2.61 10.27 -11.04
C GLN A 96 3.53 9.89 -9.87
N PHE A 97 4.35 8.85 -10.05
CA PHE A 97 5.21 8.33 -8.99
C PHE A 97 6.26 9.34 -8.49
N TYR A 98 6.86 10.12 -9.39
CA TYR A 98 7.86 11.12 -9.02
C TYR A 98 7.27 12.24 -8.14
N ASP A 99 6.02 12.62 -8.38
CA ASP A 99 5.31 13.61 -7.56
C ASP A 99 4.99 13.04 -6.17
N LEU A 100 4.61 11.77 -6.08
CA LEU A 100 4.46 11.07 -4.80
C LEU A 100 5.76 11.09 -3.99
N MET A 101 6.90 10.85 -4.64
CA MET A 101 8.21 10.94 -3.98
C MET A 101 8.54 12.36 -3.53
N ASN A 102 8.20 13.36 -4.33
CA ASN A 102 8.39 14.76 -3.98
C ASN A 102 7.55 15.16 -2.76
N ILE A 103 6.29 14.71 -2.68
CA ILE A 103 5.44 14.91 -1.49
C ILE A 103 6.14 14.37 -0.23
N PHE A 104 6.67 13.14 -0.29
CA PHE A 104 7.37 12.56 0.84
C PHE A 104 8.70 13.24 1.16
N GLN A 105 9.39 13.79 0.17
CA GLN A 105 10.63 14.55 0.38
C GLN A 105 10.35 15.91 1.05
N LEU A 106 9.29 16.59 0.64
CA LEU A 106 8.93 17.92 1.17
C LEU A 106 8.24 17.83 2.54
N ASN A 107 7.34 16.87 2.71
CA ASN A 107 6.48 16.78 3.89
C ASN A 107 6.93 15.70 4.89
N GLY A 108 7.98 14.94 4.55
CA GLY A 108 8.53 13.84 5.33
C GLY A 108 7.82 12.51 5.04
N LEU A 109 8.51 11.40 5.30
CA LEU A 109 7.94 10.07 5.12
C LEU A 109 6.76 9.81 6.07
N PRO A 110 5.81 8.95 5.68
CA PRO A 110 4.78 8.47 6.59
C PRO A 110 5.41 7.80 7.82
N SER A 111 4.91 8.14 8.99
CA SER A 111 5.30 7.54 10.27
C SER A 111 4.18 7.72 11.29
N GLU A 112 4.33 7.17 12.48
CA GLU A 112 3.37 7.37 13.59
C GLU A 112 3.16 8.86 13.93
N LYS A 113 4.20 9.68 13.78
CA LYS A 113 4.15 11.13 14.03
C LYS A 113 3.80 11.98 12.80
N ASN A 114 3.67 11.35 11.64
CA ASN A 114 3.35 12.03 10.38
C ASN A 114 2.30 11.21 9.63
N PRO A 115 1.04 11.22 10.12
CA PRO A 115 -0.04 10.49 9.48
C PRO A 115 -0.44 11.11 8.13
N TYR A 116 -0.83 10.24 7.21
CA TYR A 116 -1.26 10.60 5.86
C TYR A 116 -2.63 10.03 5.53
N LEU A 117 -3.44 10.81 4.82
CA LEU A 117 -4.65 10.36 4.14
C LEU A 117 -4.53 10.62 2.66
N PHE A 118 -4.52 9.55 1.87
CA PHE A 118 -4.59 9.60 0.41
C PHE A 118 -6.03 9.37 -0.05
N ASN A 119 -6.65 10.39 -0.64
CA ASN A 119 -8.07 10.39 -0.98
C ASN A 119 -8.33 10.25 -2.49
N GLY A 120 -8.26 9.03 -3.00
CA GLY A 120 -8.73 8.69 -4.35
C GLY A 120 -7.74 8.81 -5.51
N ASP A 121 -8.16 8.28 -6.67
CA ASP A 121 -7.49 8.22 -7.99
C ASP A 121 -5.97 7.98 -8.00
N PHE A 122 -5.57 6.83 -7.46
CA PHE A 122 -4.18 6.36 -7.48
C PHE A 122 -3.74 5.82 -8.85
N VAL A 123 -4.69 5.31 -9.64
CA VAL A 123 -4.49 4.50 -10.85
C VAL A 123 -5.45 4.99 -11.93
N ASP A 124 -5.12 6.10 -12.54
CA ASP A 124 -5.68 6.44 -13.84
C ASP A 124 -4.76 7.45 -14.54
N ARG A 125 -4.64 7.31 -15.85
CA ARG A 125 -3.88 8.17 -16.79
C ARG A 125 -2.35 8.11 -16.72
N GLY A 126 -1.74 7.86 -15.57
CA GLY A 126 -0.27 7.82 -15.43
C GLY A 126 0.39 6.47 -15.76
N SER A 127 1.55 6.53 -16.41
CA SER A 127 2.35 5.35 -16.78
C SER A 127 3.02 4.64 -15.59
N PHE A 128 3.06 5.26 -14.40
CA PHE A 128 3.70 4.72 -13.19
C PHE A 128 2.71 4.39 -12.07
N SER A 129 1.49 4.00 -12.46
CA SER A 129 0.41 3.70 -11.52
C SER A 129 0.71 2.47 -10.65
N VAL A 130 1.51 1.53 -11.15
CA VAL A 130 1.88 0.30 -10.45
C VAL A 130 2.83 0.61 -9.29
N GLU A 131 3.83 1.45 -9.55
CA GLU A 131 4.82 1.90 -8.59
C GLU A 131 4.14 2.68 -7.45
N CYS A 132 3.23 3.60 -7.80
CA CYS A 132 2.41 4.33 -6.82
C CYS A 132 1.64 3.37 -5.91
N ILE A 133 0.83 2.45 -6.47
CA ILE A 133 -0.05 1.62 -5.65
C ILE A 133 0.74 0.68 -4.74
N PHE A 134 1.85 0.09 -5.21
CA PHE A 134 2.68 -0.78 -4.38
C PHE A 134 3.38 -0.02 -3.25
N THR A 135 3.83 1.21 -3.49
CA THR A 135 4.39 2.06 -2.43
C THR A 135 3.34 2.41 -1.39
N LEU A 136 2.13 2.84 -1.80
CA LEU A 136 1.03 3.16 -0.88
C LEU A 136 0.60 1.94 -0.06
N PHE A 137 0.47 0.78 -0.69
CA PHE A 137 0.15 -0.49 -0.02
C PHE A 137 1.22 -0.90 1.00
N SER A 138 2.49 -0.68 0.68
CA SER A 138 3.59 -0.96 1.60
C SER A 138 3.52 -0.07 2.83
N PHE A 139 3.28 1.25 2.66
CA PHE A 139 3.05 2.15 3.80
C PHE A 139 1.79 1.81 4.59
N LYS A 140 0.71 1.37 3.93
CA LYS A 140 -0.50 0.93 4.63
C LYS A 140 -0.27 -0.29 5.52
N LEU A 141 0.53 -1.26 5.06
CA LEU A 141 0.91 -2.42 5.87
C LEU A 141 1.88 -2.06 7.00
N LEU A 142 2.76 -1.08 6.78
CA LEU A 142 3.74 -0.62 7.76
C LEU A 142 3.11 0.21 8.87
N PHE A 143 2.21 1.13 8.53
CA PHE A 143 1.54 2.06 9.45
C PHE A 143 0.01 1.96 9.34
N PRO A 144 -0.61 0.85 9.75
CA PRO A 144 -2.04 0.61 9.56
C PRO A 144 -2.95 1.67 10.19
N ASN A 145 -2.51 2.28 11.29
CA ASN A 145 -3.26 3.28 12.07
C ASN A 145 -2.83 4.74 11.82
N HIS A 146 -1.85 4.98 10.93
CA HIS A 146 -1.36 6.33 10.63
C HIS A 146 -1.30 6.61 9.14
N PHE A 147 -1.44 5.58 8.30
CA PHE A 147 -1.55 5.71 6.85
C PHE A 147 -2.93 5.28 6.39
N TYR A 148 -3.67 6.20 5.79
CA TYR A 148 -5.05 6.04 5.40
C TYR A 148 -5.21 6.19 3.90
N MET A 149 -6.06 5.35 3.32
CA MET A 149 -6.37 5.35 1.90
C MET A 149 -7.89 5.32 1.77
N SER A 150 -8.46 6.32 1.10
CA SER A 150 -9.87 6.39 0.73
C SER A 150 -10.02 6.07 -0.76
N ARG A 151 -11.10 5.38 -1.14
CA ARG A 151 -11.30 4.92 -2.53
C ARG A 151 -11.87 6.05 -3.40
N GLY A 152 -11.25 6.28 -4.55
CA GLY A 152 -11.80 7.10 -5.65
C GLY A 152 -12.84 6.32 -6.49
N LYS A 153 -13.55 7.01 -7.39
CA LYS A 153 -14.70 6.46 -8.13
C LYS A 153 -14.40 5.20 -8.97
N TYR A 154 -13.17 4.98 -9.43
CA TYR A 154 -12.88 4.07 -10.56
C TYR A 154 -12.48 2.61 -10.19
N HIS A 155 -12.15 2.30 -8.93
CA HIS A 155 -11.40 1.06 -8.64
C HIS A 155 -12.24 -0.16 -8.21
N ASP A 156 -12.98 -0.79 -9.14
CA ASP A 156 -14.00 -1.83 -8.86
C ASP A 156 -13.51 -3.16 -8.26
N PHE A 157 -12.20 -3.40 -8.17
CA PHE A 157 -11.65 -4.66 -7.68
C PHE A 157 -11.67 -4.84 -6.16
N ILE A 158 -11.81 -3.75 -5.38
CA ILE A 158 -11.95 -3.82 -3.91
C ILE A 158 -13.37 -3.35 -3.54
N LYS A 159 -14.29 -4.31 -3.34
CA LYS A 159 -15.69 -4.08 -2.93
C LYS A 159 -15.85 -3.73 -1.44
N GLN A 160 -15.01 -2.84 -0.91
CA GLN A 160 -15.18 -2.29 0.42
C GLN A 160 -14.96 -0.78 0.31
N SER A 161 -16.05 -0.04 0.28
CA SER A 161 -16.04 1.42 0.24
C SER A 161 -15.62 1.94 1.59
N ILE A 162 -14.32 2.07 1.82
CA ILE A 162 -13.77 2.70 3.02
C ILE A 162 -13.93 4.21 2.84
N HIS A 163 -14.93 4.76 3.52
CA HIS A 163 -15.11 6.18 3.73
C HIS A 163 -14.28 6.58 4.94
N THR A 164 -13.60 7.71 4.86
CA THR A 164 -12.81 8.23 5.97
C THR A 164 -13.45 9.51 6.46
N LYS A 165 -13.82 9.57 7.73
CA LYS A 165 -14.25 10.79 8.39
C LYS A 165 -13.10 11.28 9.27
N VAL A 166 -12.56 12.45 8.93
CA VAL A 166 -11.53 13.12 9.74
C VAL A 166 -12.24 14.12 10.65
N SER A 167 -12.02 14.00 11.96
CA SER A 167 -12.49 14.97 12.95
C SER A 167 -11.30 15.50 13.74
N PHE A 168 -11.27 16.82 13.90
CA PHE A 168 -10.32 17.53 14.76
C PHE A 168 -11.07 17.80 16.07
N ASP A 169 -10.46 17.43 17.21
CA ASP A 169 -11.05 17.55 18.55
C ASP A 169 -10.66 18.90 19.18
#